data_AF-A0A3A4KGA7-F1
#
_entry.id   AF-A0A3A4KGA7-F1
#
_cell.length_a   1.000
_cell.length_b   1.000
_cell.length_c   1.000
_cell.angle_alpha   90.00
_cell.angle_beta   90.00
_cell.angle_gamma   90.00
#
_symmetry.space_group_name_H-M   'P 1'
#
loop_
_entity.id
_entity.type
_entity.pdbx_description
1 polymer ?
#
loop_
_entity_poly.entity_id
_entity_poly.type
_entity_poly.pdbx_seq_one_letter_code
_entity_poly.pdbx_strand_id
1 'polypeptide(L)'
;MPSAFNADIPCVHISVYTSFMDDTLTIREFRASLARVVDAAVEDGHVTVVTRGGIPVGAFVPTYMLDKLEDWEDEQLGRIAAQAIADDRTDPGKSLTDMYAEILQEPTSGAA
;
A
#
# COMPACT_ATOMS: atom_id res chain seq x y z
N MET A 1 -24.16 -19.43 17.50
CA MET A 1 -24.16 -18.45 16.41
C MET A 1 -23.11 -17.39 16.71
N PRO A 2 -22.12 -17.18 15.85
CA PRO A 2 -21.40 -15.93 15.78
C PRO A 2 -21.78 -15.16 14.51
N SER A 3 -22.01 -13.88 14.72
CA SER A 3 -22.40 -12.84 13.77
C SER A 3 -21.37 -12.63 12.66
N ALA A 4 -21.89 -12.46 11.46
CA ALA A 4 -21.17 -12.03 10.27
C ALA A 4 -20.63 -10.59 10.45
N PHE A 5 -19.32 -10.44 10.40
CA PHE A 5 -18.67 -9.14 10.20
C PHE A 5 -18.54 -8.95 8.68
N ASN A 6 -19.47 -8.19 8.12
CA ASN A 6 -19.54 -7.90 6.70
C ASN A 6 -18.45 -6.88 6.36
N ALA A 7 -17.32 -7.34 5.84
CA ALA A 7 -16.20 -6.51 5.40
C ALA A 7 -16.22 -6.40 3.87
N ASP A 8 -17.13 -5.56 3.36
CA ASP A 8 -17.21 -5.20 1.96
C ASP A 8 -16.35 -3.94 1.71
N ILE A 9 -15.04 -4.08 1.90
CA ILE A 9 -14.05 -3.08 1.50
C ILE A 9 -13.40 -3.62 0.22
N PRO A 10 -13.52 -2.96 -0.94
CA PRO A 10 -12.88 -3.41 -2.17
C PRO A 10 -11.37 -3.37 -1.98
N CYS A 11 -10.78 -4.54 -1.80
CA CYS A 11 -9.36 -4.76 -1.62
C CYS A 11 -8.62 -4.40 -2.91
N VAL A 12 -8.02 -3.21 -2.97
CA VAL A 12 -7.14 -2.76 -4.07
C VAL A 12 -5.80 -3.52 -4.07
N HIS A 13 -5.58 -4.41 -3.09
CA HIS A 13 -4.27 -4.99 -2.76
C HIS A 13 -3.91 -6.30 -3.48
N ILE A 14 -4.78 -6.85 -4.34
CA ILE A 14 -4.75 -8.29 -4.65
C ILE A 14 -4.05 -8.70 -5.95
N SER A 15 -3.67 -7.77 -6.84
CA SER A 15 -3.29 -8.17 -8.22
C SER A 15 -1.79 -8.15 -8.53
N VAL A 16 -0.92 -7.50 -7.75
CA VAL A 16 0.51 -7.36 -8.10
C VAL A 16 1.45 -8.00 -7.08
N TYR A 17 1.05 -8.11 -5.81
CA TYR A 17 1.90 -8.66 -4.75
C TYR A 17 1.89 -10.19 -4.64
N THR A 18 1.01 -10.87 -5.37
CA THR A 18 0.69 -12.29 -5.12
C THR A 18 1.63 -13.27 -5.83
N SER A 19 2.65 -12.80 -6.55
CA SER A 19 3.41 -13.72 -7.40
C SER A 19 4.52 -14.50 -6.68
N PHE A 20 5.01 -14.11 -5.49
CA PHE A 20 6.10 -14.83 -4.79
C PHE A 20 6.12 -14.64 -3.25
N MET A 21 4.96 -14.67 -2.58
CA MET A 21 4.92 -14.88 -1.11
C MET A 21 5.10 -16.39 -0.81
N ASP A 22 6.23 -16.97 -1.22
CA ASP A 22 6.39 -18.43 -1.30
C ASP A 22 6.79 -19.08 0.04
N ASP A 23 7.48 -18.36 0.93
CA ASP A 23 7.96 -18.93 2.18
C ASP A 23 7.30 -18.26 3.39
N THR A 24 6.42 -19.00 4.08
CA THR A 24 5.96 -18.63 5.42
C THR A 24 6.76 -19.40 6.45
N LEU A 25 7.48 -18.68 7.33
CA LEU A 25 8.30 -19.27 8.38
C LEU A 25 7.81 -18.83 9.76
N THR A 26 7.93 -19.70 10.76
CA THR A 26 7.82 -19.27 12.15
C THR A 26 9.01 -18.41 12.53
N ILE A 27 8.86 -17.54 13.54
CA ILE A 27 9.95 -16.71 14.06
C ILE A 27 11.18 -17.54 14.50
N ARG A 28 10.98 -18.80 14.88
CA ARG A 28 12.07 -19.71 15.24
C ARG A 28 12.84 -20.19 14.00
N GLU A 29 12.14 -20.59 12.96
CA GLU A 29 12.73 -21.04 11.69
C GLU A 29 13.42 -19.89 10.97
N PHE A 30 12.78 -18.72 10.93
CA PHE A 30 13.36 -17.51 10.35
C PHE A 30 14.71 -17.16 11.00
N ARG A 31 14.78 -17.18 12.35
CA ARG A 31 16.05 -16.95 13.06
C ARG A 31 17.11 -18.02 12.79
N ALA A 32 16.71 -19.28 12.63
CA ALA A 32 17.62 -20.39 12.38
C ALA A 32 18.14 -20.42 10.93
N SER A 33 17.40 -19.84 9.99
CA SER A 33 17.69 -19.89 8.55
C SER A 33 17.86 -18.52 7.91
N LEU A 34 18.20 -17.49 8.72
CA LEU A 34 18.29 -16.10 8.26
C LEU A 34 19.21 -15.92 7.05
N ALA A 35 20.39 -16.55 7.03
CA ALA A 35 21.31 -16.48 5.90
C ALA A 35 20.65 -16.94 4.59
N ARG A 36 19.99 -18.10 4.61
CA ARG A 36 19.23 -18.63 3.45
C ARG A 36 18.14 -17.67 3.00
N VAL A 37 17.43 -17.05 3.94
CA VAL A 37 16.36 -16.10 3.62
C VAL A 37 16.93 -14.84 2.95
N VAL A 38 18.09 -14.35 3.41
CA VAL A 38 18.78 -13.22 2.79
C VAL A 38 19.27 -13.58 1.39
N ASP A 39 19.88 -14.75 1.22
CA ASP A 39 20.40 -15.19 -0.09
C ASP A 39 19.25 -15.32 -1.11
N ALA A 40 18.14 -15.98 -0.73
CA ALA A 40 16.95 -16.10 -1.58
C ALA A 40 16.31 -14.74 -1.92
N ALA A 41 16.34 -13.80 -0.99
CA ALA A 41 15.87 -12.43 -1.22
C ALA A 41 16.76 -11.65 -2.21
N VAL A 42 18.08 -11.85 -2.16
CA VAL A 42 19.03 -11.15 -3.04
C VAL A 42 19.05 -11.76 -4.44
N GLU A 43 19.06 -13.08 -4.53
CA GLU A 43 19.26 -13.80 -5.80
C GLU A 43 17.95 -13.99 -6.57
N ASP A 44 16.89 -14.43 -5.88
CA ASP A 44 15.62 -14.81 -6.50
C ASP A 44 14.51 -13.76 -6.28
N GLY A 45 14.81 -12.70 -5.51
CA GLY A 45 13.83 -11.69 -5.17
C GLY A 45 12.70 -12.20 -4.28
N HIS A 46 12.94 -13.25 -3.48
CA HIS A 46 11.89 -13.87 -2.67
C HIS A 46 11.47 -13.02 -1.47
N VAL A 47 10.17 -13.03 -1.18
CA VAL A 47 9.58 -12.44 0.03
C VAL A 47 9.24 -13.54 1.01
N THR A 48 9.67 -13.40 2.25
CA THR A 48 9.41 -14.38 3.32
C THR A 48 8.52 -13.77 4.39
N VAL A 49 7.39 -14.41 4.70
CA VAL A 49 6.50 -13.98 5.79
C VAL A 49 6.90 -14.65 7.09
N VAL A 50 7.02 -13.88 8.16
CA VAL A 50 7.35 -14.35 9.50
C VAL A 50 6.08 -14.44 10.35
N THR A 51 5.87 -15.59 10.99
CA THR A 51 4.71 -15.86 11.85
C THR A 51 5.10 -16.12 13.31
N ARG A 52 4.19 -15.83 14.23
CA ARG A 52 4.28 -16.21 15.64
C ARG A 52 2.98 -16.86 16.07
N GLY A 53 3.03 -18.13 16.46
CA GLY A 53 1.82 -18.89 16.80
C GLY A 53 0.84 -19.00 15.62
N GLY A 54 1.35 -19.09 14.38
CA GLY A 54 0.56 -19.15 13.16
C GLY A 54 0.01 -17.81 12.67
N ILE A 55 0.20 -16.73 13.44
CA ILE A 55 -0.25 -15.38 13.05
C ILE A 55 0.91 -14.66 12.34
N PRO A 56 0.71 -14.09 11.14
CA PRO A 56 1.70 -13.24 10.49
C PRO A 56 2.04 -12.02 11.36
N VAL A 57 3.33 -11.76 11.56
CA VAL A 57 3.83 -10.65 12.39
C VAL A 57 4.81 -9.73 11.67
N GLY A 58 5.32 -10.14 10.51
CA GLY A 58 6.23 -9.34 9.69
C GLY A 58 6.63 -10.07 8.42
N ALA A 59 7.48 -9.44 7.60
CA ALA A 59 8.04 -10.03 6.40
C ALA A 59 9.48 -9.54 6.18
N PHE A 60 10.27 -10.36 5.48
CA PHE A 60 11.55 -9.96 4.91
C PHE A 60 11.34 -9.70 3.42
N VAL A 61 11.63 -8.47 3.00
CA VAL A 61 11.43 -8.00 1.64
C VAL A 61 12.75 -7.41 1.14
N PRO A 62 13.24 -7.81 -0.06
CA PRO A 62 14.38 -7.15 -0.69
C PRO A 62 14.14 -5.66 -0.87
N THR A 63 15.12 -4.82 -0.50
CA THR A 63 14.97 -3.36 -0.54
C THR A 63 14.65 -2.83 -1.93
N TYR A 64 15.23 -3.41 -3.00
CA TYR A 64 14.95 -2.95 -4.36
C TYR A 64 13.46 -3.10 -4.76
N MET A 65 12.71 -4.00 -4.10
CA MET A 65 11.26 -4.09 -4.32
C MET A 65 10.49 -2.99 -3.60
N LEU A 66 11.01 -2.43 -2.50
CA LEU A 66 10.45 -1.21 -1.93
C LEU A 66 10.69 -0.02 -2.85
N ASP A 67 11.89 0.12 -3.41
CA ASP A 67 12.19 1.22 -4.34
C ASP A 67 11.26 1.17 -5.57
N LYS A 68 11.00 -0.03 -6.10
CA LYS A 68 10.05 -0.22 -7.21
C LYS A 68 8.59 0.04 -6.82
N LEU A 69 8.24 -0.09 -5.55
CA LEU A 69 6.90 0.22 -5.10
C LEU A 69 6.64 1.72 -5.19
N GLU A 70 7.58 2.55 -4.74
CA GLU A 70 7.44 4.01 -4.80
C GLU A 70 7.24 4.50 -6.24
N ASP A 71 8.08 4.01 -7.17
CA ASP A 71 7.96 4.33 -8.60
C ASP A 71 6.60 3.91 -9.18
N TRP A 72 6.07 2.76 -8.75
CA TRP A 72 4.77 2.26 -9.19
C TRP A 72 3.61 3.04 -8.58
N GLU A 73 3.70 3.44 -7.31
CA GLU A 73 2.70 4.24 -6.61
C GLU A 73 2.51 5.59 -7.30
N ASP A 74 3.61 6.27 -7.64
CA ASP A 74 3.59 7.53 -8.38
C ASP A 74 2.91 7.37 -9.76
N GLU A 75 3.23 6.29 -10.48
CA GLU A 75 2.61 6.02 -11.79
C GLU A 75 1.10 5.75 -11.65
N GLN A 76 0.67 4.96 -10.66
CA GLN A 76 -0.75 4.69 -10.45
C GLN A 76 -1.53 5.92 -10.02
N LEU A 77 -0.97 6.76 -9.14
CA LEU A 77 -1.59 8.02 -8.75
C LEU A 77 -1.76 8.95 -9.95
N GLY A 78 -0.75 9.03 -10.82
CA GLY A 78 -0.83 9.78 -12.07
C GLY A 78 -1.95 9.28 -12.98
N ARG A 79 -2.14 7.97 -13.10
CA ARG A 79 -3.24 7.37 -13.87
C ARG A 79 -4.61 7.70 -13.27
N ILE A 80 -4.76 7.59 -11.95
CA ILE A 80 -6.02 7.93 -11.27
C ILE A 80 -6.35 9.41 -11.46
N ALA A 81 -5.38 10.30 -11.33
CA ALA A 81 -5.57 11.73 -11.56
C ALA A 81 -5.98 12.02 -13.02
N ALA A 82 -5.29 11.42 -13.98
CA ALA A 82 -5.62 11.57 -15.39
C ALA A 82 -7.03 11.04 -15.71
N GLN A 83 -7.42 9.93 -15.09
CA GLN A 83 -8.74 9.34 -15.24
C GLN A 83 -9.83 10.20 -14.60
N ALA A 84 -9.60 10.74 -13.39
CA ALA A 84 -10.52 11.67 -12.74
C ALA A 84 -10.77 12.93 -13.60
N ILE A 85 -9.71 13.50 -14.21
CA ILE A 85 -9.84 14.61 -15.16
C ILE A 85 -10.63 14.20 -16.41
N ALA A 86 -10.41 12.98 -16.91
CA ALA A 86 -11.08 12.48 -18.10
C ALA A 86 -12.56 12.13 -17.87
N ASP A 87 -12.91 11.73 -16.65
CA ASP A 87 -14.27 11.40 -16.22
C ASP A 87 -15.05 12.67 -15.84
N ASP A 88 -14.37 13.71 -15.34
CA ASP A 88 -14.93 15.02 -15.02
C ASP A 88 -15.11 15.94 -16.24
N ARG A 89 -15.59 15.38 -17.36
CA ARG A 89 -15.81 16.13 -18.62
C ARG A 89 -16.99 17.09 -18.59
N THR A 90 -17.77 17.11 -17.52
CA THR A 90 -19.08 17.79 -17.47
C THR A 90 -19.14 18.93 -16.46
N ASP A 91 -18.26 18.96 -15.45
CA ASP A 91 -18.13 20.06 -14.51
C ASP A 91 -16.86 20.87 -14.87
N PRO A 92 -16.95 22.17 -15.20
CA PRO A 92 -15.75 22.97 -15.37
C PRO A 92 -15.04 23.05 -14.01
N GLY A 93 -13.90 22.36 -13.90
CA GLY A 93 -13.08 22.35 -12.69
C GLY A 93 -12.90 23.76 -12.09
N LYS A 94 -12.82 23.83 -10.76
CA LYS A 94 -12.78 25.09 -10.02
C LYS A 94 -11.57 25.94 -10.44
N SER A 95 -11.78 27.25 -10.62
CA SER A 95 -10.68 28.15 -10.97
C SER A 95 -9.66 28.21 -9.82
N LEU A 96 -8.38 28.42 -10.15
CA LEU A 96 -7.32 28.60 -9.14
C LEU A 96 -7.69 29.69 -8.13
N THR A 97 -8.31 30.79 -8.59
CA THR A 97 -8.77 31.89 -7.73
C THR A 97 -9.84 31.44 -6.74
N ASP A 98 -10.84 30.67 -7.18
CA ASP A 98 -11.92 30.17 -6.31
C ASP A 98 -11.41 29.10 -5.34
N MET A 99 -10.45 28.28 -5.75
CA MET A 99 -9.76 27.33 -4.88
C MET A 99 -8.95 28.05 -3.79
N TYR A 100 -8.16 29.07 -4.15
CA TYR A 100 -7.41 29.86 -3.16
C TYR A 100 -8.34 30.59 -2.20
N ALA A 101 -9.44 31.13 -2.69
CA ALA A 101 -10.43 31.79 -1.85
C ALA A 101 -11.02 30.82 -0.80
N GLU A 102 -11.25 29.55 -1.16
CA GLU A 102 -11.73 28.53 -0.22
C GLU A 102 -10.69 28.11 0.81
N ILE A 103 -9.45 27.80 0.38
CA ILE A 103 -8.37 27.34 1.27
C ILE A 103 -7.98 28.42 2.29
N LEU A 104 -7.89 29.67 1.84
CA LEU A 104 -7.52 30.80 2.71
C LEU A 104 -8.67 31.25 3.62
N GLN A 105 -9.88 30.70 3.43
CA GLN A 105 -11.05 30.94 4.28
C GLN A 105 -11.22 29.90 5.40
N GLU A 106 -10.21 29.08 5.71
CA GLU A 106 -10.21 28.28 6.95
C GLU A 106 -10.53 29.19 8.17
N PRO A 107 -11.47 28.79 9.05
CA PRO A 107 -12.05 29.70 10.02
C PRO A 107 -11.02 30.08 11.10
N THR A 108 -10.65 31.35 11.16
CA THR A 108 -10.20 31.92 12.44
C THR A 108 -11.40 31.97 13.38
N SER A 109 -11.63 30.89 14.12
CA SER A 109 -12.50 30.92 15.30
C SER A 109 -12.00 29.97 16.36
N GLY A 110 -10.79 30.26 16.86
CA GLY A 110 -10.53 30.18 18.28
C GLY A 110 -10.60 31.58 18.87
N ALA A 111 -11.75 32.00 19.40
CA ALA A 111 -11.89 33.06 20.42
C ALA A 111 -13.36 33.27 20.82
N ALA A 112 -13.82 32.57 21.86
CA ALA A 112 -14.67 33.05 22.96
C ALA A 112 -15.06 31.87 23.86
#